data_AF-A0A3S4XSB8-F1
#
_entry.id   AF-A0A3S4XSB8-F1
#
_cell.length_a   1.000
_cell.length_b   1.000
_cell.length_c   1.000
_cell.angle_alpha   90.00
_cell.angle_beta   90.00
_cell.angle_gamma   90.00
#
_symmetry.space_group_name_H-M   'P 1'
#
loop_
_entity.id
_entity.type
_entity.pdbx_description
1 polymer ?
#
loop_
_entity_poly.entity_id
_entity_poly.type
_entity_poly.pdbx_seq_one_letter_code
_entity_poly.pdbx_strand_id
1 'polypeptide(L)' 'MAEVVTQGRGEKVKIVKFRRRKHSRKQQGHRQWFTEVKITGIQA' A
#
# COMPACT_ATOMS: atom_id res chain seq x y z
N MET A 1 -3.64 2.55 -25.66
CA MET A 1 -2.28 2.80 -25.10
C MET A 1 -2.42 3.40 -23.70
N ALA A 2 -1.40 3.33 -22.87
CA ALA A 2 -1.44 3.84 -21.50
C ALA A 2 -0.07 4.33 -21.06
N GLU A 3 -0.05 5.38 -20.25
CA GLU A 3 1.17 6.07 -19.80
C GLU A 3 1.24 6.04 -18.27
N VAL A 4 2.44 5.81 -17.73
CA VAL A 4 2.70 5.88 -16.29
C VAL A 4 2.82 7.34 -15.90
N VAL A 5 1.95 7.80 -15.00
CA VAL A 5 1.94 9.20 -14.55
C VAL A 5 2.82 9.35 -13.32
N THR A 6 2.63 8.48 -12.33
CA THR A 6 3.39 8.53 -11.07
C THR A 6 3.66 7.14 -10.49
N GLN A 7 4.73 7.04 -9.72
CA GLN A 7 5.01 5.88 -8.86
C GLN A 7 5.18 6.37 -7.43
N GLY A 8 4.47 5.75 -6.51
CA GLY A 8 4.34 6.26 -5.16
C GLY A 8 4.18 5.18 -4.11
N ARG A 9 4.19 5.65 -2.86
CA ARG A 9 3.85 4.82 -1.70
C ARG A 9 2.60 5.38 -1.07
N GLY A 10 1.64 4.51 -0.81
CA GLY A 10 0.42 4.86 -0.11
C GLY A 10 0.66 5.29 1.33
N GLU A 11 -0.45 5.58 2.01
CA GLU A 11 -0.46 5.95 3.41
C GLU A 11 0.11 4.84 4.31
N LYS A 12 0.62 5.25 5.47
CA LYS A 12 1.23 4.33 6.43
C LYS A 12 0.15 3.63 7.24
N VAL A 13 -0.02 2.34 6.98
CA VAL A 13 -0.87 1.46 7.78
C VAL A 13 -0.10 1.01 9.02
N LYS A 14 -0.66 1.27 10.21
CA LYS A 14 -0.09 0.84 11.49
C LYS A 14 -0.73 -0.49 11.91
N ILE A 15 0.06 -1.55 11.95
CA ILE A 15 -0.39 -2.90 12.34
C ILE A 15 0.11 -3.18 13.75
N VAL A 16 -0.81 -3.42 14.68
CA VAL A 16 -0.49 -3.79 16.07
C VAL A 16 -1.13 -5.14 16.39
N LYS A 17 -0.30 -6.12 16.75
CA LYS A 17 -0.75 -7.42 17.24
C LYS A 17 -0.41 -7.52 18.73
N PHE A 18 -1.42 -7.74 19.56
CA PHE A 18 -1.25 -7.85 21.01
C PHE A 18 -1.97 -9.10 21.51
N ARG A 19 -1.28 -9.86 22.37
CA ARG A 19 -1.89 -10.98 23.10
C ARG A 19 -1.81 -10.71 24.59
N ARG A 20 -2.98 -10.53 25.21
CA ARG A 20 -3.11 -10.21 26.64
C ARG A 20 -2.47 -11.31 27.51
N ARG A 21 -1.75 -10.90 28.56
CA ARG A 21 -1.09 -11.77 29.57
C ARG A 21 -0.03 -12.74 29.00
N LYS A 22 0.45 -12.52 27.78
CA LYS A 22 1.50 -13.35 27.16
C LYS A 22 2.78 -12.57 26.85
N HIS A 23 2.93 -11.37 27.41
CA HIS A 23 4.07 -10.48 27.14
C HIS A 23 4.38 -10.33 25.63
N SER A 24 3.33 -10.40 24.80
CA SER A 24 3.46 -10.43 23.35
C SER A 24 2.76 -9.22 22.77
N ARG A 25 3.55 -8.29 22.24
CA ARG A 25 3.12 -7.14 21.47
C ARG A 25 4.07 -6.98 20.28
N LYS A 26 3.53 -6.93 19.07
CA LYS A 26 4.26 -6.61 17.85
C LYS A 26 3.63 -5.40 17.18
N GLN A 27 4.47 -4.51 16.66
CA GLN A 27 4.06 -3.33 15.91
C GLN A 27 4.83 -3.32 14.59
N GLN A 28 4.14 -3.09 13.49
CA GLN A 28 4.74 -2.97 12.16
C GLN A 28 4.04 -1.86 11.39
N GLY A 29 4.82 -1.11 10.61
CA GLY A 29 4.27 -0.19 9.62
C GLY A 29 4.31 -0.83 8.24
N HIS A 30 3.24 -0.66 7.46
CA HIS A 30 3.22 -1.01 6.04
C HIS A 30 2.91 0.23 5.20
N ARG A 31 3.59 0.35 4.07
CA ARG A 31 3.28 1.34 3.03
C ARG A 31 3.29 0.63 1.70
N GLN A 32 2.12 0.48 1.11
CA GLN A 32 1.96 -0.23 -0.15
C GLN A 32 2.48 0.63 -1.30
N TRP A 33 3.21 0.01 -2.23
CA TRP A 33 3.62 0.65 -3.47
C TRP A 33 2.45 0.66 -4.45
N PHE A 34 2.33 1.74 -5.20
CA PHE A 34 1.36 1.83 -6.29
C PHE A 34 1.96 2.59 -7.47
N THR A 35 1.39 2.32 -8.64
CA THR A 35 1.69 3.01 -9.89
C THR A 35 0.39 3.58 -10.42
N GLU A 36 0.37 4.87 -10.66
CA GLU A 36 -0.74 5.55 -11.29
C GLU A 36 -0.54 5.53 -12.81
N VAL A 37 -1.55 5.06 -13.53
CA VAL A 37 -1.49 4.90 -14.97
C VAL A 37 -2.68 5.61 -15.60
N LYS A 38 -2.41 6.46 -16.59
CA LYS A 38 -3.44 7.11 -17.40
C LYS A 38 -3.66 6.30 -18.67
N ILE A 39 -4.90 5.87 -18.88
CA ILE A 39 -5.28 5.17 -20.11
C ILE A 39 -5.57 6.23 -21.19
N THR A 40 -4.84 6.18 -22.31
CA THR A 40 -4.98 7.13 -23.44
C THR A 40 -5.86 6.60 -24.57
N GLY A 41 -6.17 5.30 -24.57
CA GLY A 41 -7.12 4.74 -25.51
C GLY A 41 -7.42 3.28 -25.19
N ILE A 42 -8.68 2.91 -25.39
CA ILE A 42 -9.21 1.57 -25.23
C ILE A 42 -9.62 1.11 -26.63
N GLN A 43 -8.99 0.07 -27.17
CA GLN A 43 -9.47 -0.60 -28.37
C GLN A 43 -10.57 -1.57 -27.95
N ALA A 44 -11.69 -1.54 -28.67
CA ALA A 44 -12.82 -2.45 -28.54
C ALA A 44 -12.75 -3.51 -29.63
#